data_AF-A0A524GNR1-F1
#
_entry.id   AF-A0A524GNR1-F1
#
_cell.length_a   1.000
_cell.length_b   1.000
_cell.length_c   1.000
_cell.angle_alpha   90.00
_cell.angle_beta   90.00
_cell.angle_gamma   90.00
#
_symmetry.space_group_name_H-M   'P 1'
#
loop_
_entity.id
_entity.type
_entity.pdbx_description
1 polymer ?
#
loop_
_entity_poly.entity_id
_entity_poly.type
_entity_poly.pdbx_seq_one_letter_code
_entity_poly.pdbx_strand_id
1 'polypeptide(L)'
;YQQIPEYQQLNQGMSLAQFQVIYLWEFSHRLWARLVGLALALPLVIFLWRREVRGALAWRIGGILLLTGLQGAMGWYMVKSGLTVRTDVSQYRLAAHLALALVVYALAVWTSAELLGVGDRSEVLDSKGEVRLRRRSAWFAGFVFFTIISGAFVAGLDAGRAWNTFPLMGGQVVPPGYGALTPWYLNAFENVAAVQFHHRLLGVSVALLAVLLWRSSKGIPLPAPARRWFGMLALLASLQMALGIATLLLHVPVSRGGLHQFGAVLVLTAALLALASLQTKGGRRDSPAAFDARAVRPVSSR
;
A
#
# COMPACT_ATOMS: atom_id res chain seq x y z
N TYR A 1 -6.79 26.17 -16.04
CA TYR A 1 -7.44 26.08 -14.72
C TYR A 1 -8.76 26.85 -14.66
N GLN A 2 -8.80 28.14 -15.02
CA GLN A 2 -10.04 28.93 -14.97
C GLN A 2 -11.22 28.39 -15.82
N GLN A 3 -10.90 27.63 -16.86
CA GLN A 3 -11.87 27.05 -17.79
C GLN A 3 -12.48 25.72 -17.31
N ILE A 4 -12.00 25.14 -16.20
CA ILE A 4 -12.48 23.84 -15.71
C ILE A 4 -13.45 23.99 -14.52
N PRO A 5 -14.37 23.03 -14.32
CA PRO A 5 -15.38 23.09 -13.25
C PRO A 5 -14.82 23.32 -11.86
N GLU A 6 -13.63 22.77 -11.56
CA GLU A 6 -12.99 22.92 -10.25
C GLU A 6 -12.74 24.39 -9.87
N TYR A 7 -12.23 25.20 -10.80
CA TYR A 7 -12.11 26.64 -10.58
C TYR A 7 -13.47 27.32 -10.50
N GLN A 8 -14.38 26.94 -11.39
CA GLN A 8 -15.69 27.57 -11.51
C GLN A 8 -16.62 27.25 -10.34
N GLN A 9 -16.42 26.16 -9.59
CA GLN A 9 -17.34 25.73 -8.54
C GLN A 9 -16.72 25.82 -7.15
N LEU A 10 -15.42 25.55 -7.01
CA LEU A 10 -14.77 25.46 -5.70
C LEU A 10 -13.76 26.58 -5.45
N ASN A 11 -13.05 27.01 -6.49
CA ASN A 11 -11.88 27.89 -6.36
C ASN A 11 -12.05 29.25 -7.06
N GLN A 12 -13.28 29.73 -7.22
CA GLN A 12 -13.55 31.03 -7.82
C GLN A 12 -12.87 32.13 -7.01
N GLY A 13 -12.19 33.05 -7.70
CA GLY A 13 -11.45 34.14 -7.05
C GLY A 13 -10.11 33.74 -6.44
N MET A 14 -9.66 32.49 -6.61
CA MET A 14 -8.32 32.05 -6.18
C MET A 14 -7.22 32.89 -6.83
N SER A 15 -6.30 33.39 -6.01
CA SER A 15 -5.11 34.12 -6.44
C SER A 15 -4.09 33.22 -7.14
N LEU A 16 -3.19 33.82 -7.93
CA LEU A 16 -2.09 33.09 -8.57
C LEU A 16 -1.19 32.38 -7.54
N ALA A 17 -0.92 33.02 -6.41
CA ALA A 17 -0.08 32.44 -5.35
C ALA A 17 -0.70 31.16 -4.77
N GLN A 18 -2.02 31.15 -4.52
CA GLN A 18 -2.74 29.96 -4.07
C GLN A 18 -2.74 28.86 -5.13
N PHE A 19 -2.93 29.22 -6.40
CA PHE A 19 -2.85 28.26 -7.51
C PHE A 19 -1.46 27.64 -7.63
N GLN A 20 -0.39 28.41 -7.47
CA GLN A 20 0.99 27.92 -7.54
C GLN A 20 1.27 26.81 -6.53
N VAL A 21 0.71 26.89 -5.32
CA VAL A 21 0.87 25.84 -4.29
C VAL A 21 0.25 24.52 -4.75
N ILE A 22 -1.00 24.56 -5.24
CA ILE A 22 -1.71 23.38 -5.75
C ILE A 22 -0.97 22.82 -6.97
N TYR A 23 -0.65 23.68 -7.93
CA TYR A 23 0.06 23.31 -9.15
C TYR A 23 1.41 22.65 -8.85
N LEU A 24 2.21 23.22 -7.95
CA LEU A 24 3.53 22.70 -7.61
C LEU A 24 3.42 21.31 -7.00
N TRP A 25 2.47 21.09 -6.09
CA TRP A 25 2.27 19.78 -5.48
C TRP A 25 1.89 18.73 -6.53
N GLU A 26 0.90 19.03 -7.36
CA GLU A 26 0.45 18.09 -8.38
C GLU A 26 1.50 17.84 -9.47
N PHE A 27 2.17 18.91 -9.94
CA PHE A 27 3.23 18.82 -10.94
C PHE A 27 4.38 17.96 -10.42
N SER A 28 4.87 18.25 -9.21
CA SER A 28 5.95 17.48 -8.57
C SER A 28 5.55 16.02 -8.37
N HIS A 29 4.33 15.74 -7.93
CA HIS A 29 3.85 14.36 -7.79
C HIS A 29 3.81 13.62 -9.15
N ARG A 30 3.29 14.25 -10.21
CA ARG A 30 3.23 13.67 -11.56
C ARG A 30 4.62 13.46 -12.15
N LEU A 31 5.53 14.41 -11.98
CA LEU A 31 6.92 14.29 -12.42
C LEU A 31 7.62 13.15 -11.66
N TRP A 32 7.48 13.13 -10.34
CA TRP A 32 8.07 12.10 -9.49
C TRP A 32 7.58 10.69 -9.85
N ALA A 33 6.27 10.53 -10.08
CA ALA A 33 5.70 9.25 -10.50
C ALA A 33 6.30 8.76 -11.83
N ARG A 34 6.53 9.66 -12.81
CA ARG A 34 7.18 9.31 -14.08
C ARG A 34 8.64 8.92 -13.88
N LEU A 35 9.38 9.69 -13.08
CA LEU A 35 10.79 9.41 -12.79
C LEU A 35 10.96 8.07 -12.07
N VAL A 36 10.14 7.78 -11.05
CA VAL A 36 10.13 6.48 -10.36
C VAL A 36 9.73 5.36 -11.30
N GLY A 37 8.70 5.57 -12.13
CA GLY A 37 8.28 4.60 -13.15
C GLY A 37 9.41 4.26 -14.12
N LEU A 38 10.15 5.26 -14.60
CA LEU A 38 11.32 5.06 -15.47
C LEU A 38 12.49 4.41 -14.73
N ALA A 39 12.79 4.85 -13.51
CA ALA A 39 13.85 4.28 -12.68
C ALA A 39 13.59 2.80 -12.33
N LEU A 40 12.32 2.41 -12.21
CA LEU A 40 11.94 1.00 -12.06
C LEU A 40 11.97 0.27 -13.40
N ALA A 41 11.38 0.84 -14.46
CA ALA A 41 11.17 0.12 -15.71
C ALA A 41 12.46 -0.07 -16.52
N LEU A 42 13.31 0.96 -16.60
CA LEU A 42 14.48 0.94 -17.48
C LEU A 42 15.49 -0.16 -17.10
N PRO A 43 15.93 -0.31 -15.84
CA PRO A 43 16.84 -1.39 -15.46
C PRO A 43 16.23 -2.77 -15.69
N LEU A 44 14.94 -2.94 -15.38
CA LEU A 44 14.24 -4.22 -15.56
C LEU A 44 14.13 -4.62 -17.03
N VAL A 45 13.86 -3.66 -17.93
CA VAL A 45 13.88 -3.89 -19.38
C VAL A 45 15.28 -4.28 -19.85
N ILE A 46 16.32 -3.60 -19.37
CA ILE A 46 17.72 -3.91 -19.70
C ILE A 46 18.08 -5.35 -19.27
N PHE A 47 17.72 -5.76 -18.05
CA PHE A 47 17.99 -7.12 -17.57
C PHE A 47 17.29 -8.20 -18.40
N LEU A 48 16.05 -7.97 -18.82
CA LEU A 48 15.33 -8.88 -19.71
C LEU A 48 15.96 -8.93 -21.11
N TRP A 49 16.29 -7.77 -21.68
CA TRP A 49 16.86 -7.66 -23.02
C TRP A 49 18.24 -8.32 -23.10
N ARG A 50 19.10 -8.09 -22.10
CA ARG A 50 20.42 -8.73 -21.97
C ARG A 50 20.35 -10.20 -21.55
N ARG A 51 19.15 -10.73 -21.24
CA ARG A 51 18.92 -12.09 -20.75
C ARG A 51 19.71 -12.40 -19.46
N GLU A 52 19.98 -11.38 -18.64
CA GLU A 52 20.66 -11.50 -17.34
C GLU A 52 19.76 -12.17 -16.29
N VAL A 53 18.44 -12.06 -16.45
CA VAL A 53 17.43 -12.79 -15.68
C VAL A 53 16.71 -13.82 -16.55
N ARG A 54 16.46 -15.01 -15.98
CA ARG A 54 15.89 -16.16 -16.70
C ARG A 54 14.82 -16.87 -15.87
N GLY A 55 14.08 -17.75 -16.53
CA GLY A 55 13.05 -18.57 -15.90
C GLY A 55 11.94 -17.73 -15.29
N ALA A 56 11.49 -18.13 -14.11
CA ALA A 56 10.37 -17.47 -13.45
C ALA A 56 10.68 -16.08 -12.89
N LEU A 57 11.93 -15.77 -12.57
CA LEU A 57 12.31 -14.39 -12.20
C LEU A 57 12.09 -13.45 -13.39
N ALA A 58 12.41 -13.88 -14.61
CA ALA A 58 12.12 -13.11 -15.82
C ALA A 58 10.61 -12.91 -16.02
N TRP A 59 9.78 -13.94 -15.82
CA TRP A 59 8.32 -13.80 -15.87
C TRP A 59 7.77 -12.84 -14.81
N ARG A 60 8.30 -12.91 -13.58
CA ARG A 60 7.89 -11.99 -12.52
C ARG A 60 8.29 -10.55 -12.84
N ILE A 61 9.51 -10.31 -13.33
CA ILE A 61 9.98 -8.98 -13.74
C ILE A 61 9.13 -8.46 -14.91
N GLY A 62 8.84 -9.29 -15.92
CA GLY A 62 7.95 -8.94 -17.02
C GLY A 62 6.54 -8.57 -16.54
N GLY A 63 6.01 -9.31 -15.56
CA GLY A 63 4.73 -8.99 -14.91
C GLY A 63 4.75 -7.65 -14.16
N ILE A 64 5.81 -7.37 -13.39
CA ILE A 64 5.98 -6.07 -12.71
C ILE A 64 6.04 -4.92 -13.71
N LEU A 65 6.75 -5.09 -14.84
CA LEU A 65 6.81 -4.10 -15.91
C LEU A 65 5.44 -3.85 -16.53
N LEU A 66 4.70 -4.90 -16.87
CA LEU A 66 3.34 -4.80 -17.40
C LEU A 66 2.43 -4.04 -16.42
N LEU A 67 2.43 -4.43 -15.14
CA LEU A 67 1.62 -3.78 -14.11
C LEU A 67 2.03 -2.31 -13.89
N THR A 68 3.31 -1.98 -14.02
CA THR A 68 3.80 -0.59 -13.97
C THR A 68 3.27 0.22 -15.15
N GLY A 69 3.23 -0.36 -16.35
CA GLY A 69 2.59 0.26 -17.52
C GLY A 69 1.08 0.47 -17.31
N LEU A 70 0.39 -0.54 -16.78
CA LEU A 70 -1.03 -0.46 -16.42
C LEU A 70 -1.29 0.58 -15.33
N GLN A 71 -0.35 0.78 -14.39
CA GLN A 71 -0.43 1.83 -13.38
C GLN A 71 -0.43 3.23 -14.02
N GLY A 72 0.42 3.43 -15.03
CA GLY A 72 0.43 4.66 -15.84
C GLY A 72 -0.89 4.87 -16.60
N ALA A 73 -1.40 3.80 -17.23
CA ALA A 73 -2.70 3.84 -17.93
C ALA A 73 -3.86 4.16 -16.97
N MET A 74 -3.87 3.58 -15.77
CA MET A 74 -4.86 3.86 -14.74
C MET A 74 -4.77 5.31 -14.25
N GLY A 75 -3.56 5.85 -14.08
CA GLY A 75 -3.35 7.26 -13.73
C GLY A 75 -3.89 8.21 -14.80
N TRP A 76 -3.70 7.88 -16.09
CA TRP A 76 -4.32 8.62 -17.19
C TRP A 76 -5.86 8.55 -17.15
N TYR A 77 -6.41 7.36 -16.88
CA TYR A 77 -7.86 7.16 -16.77
C TYR A 77 -8.49 7.98 -15.64
N MET A 78 -7.82 8.10 -14.49
CA MET A 78 -8.24 8.98 -13.38
C MET A 78 -8.37 10.45 -13.81
N VAL A 79 -7.39 10.97 -14.54
CA VAL A 79 -7.35 12.41 -14.90
C VAL A 79 -8.34 12.73 -16.02
N LYS A 80 -8.37 11.94 -17.10
CA LYS A 80 -9.23 12.19 -18.27
C LYS A 80 -10.71 12.28 -17.88
N SER A 81 -11.11 11.50 -16.89
CA SER A 81 -12.50 11.34 -16.49
C SER A 81 -12.97 12.34 -15.43
N GLY A 82 -12.06 13.08 -14.80
CA GLY A 82 -12.40 14.21 -13.92
C GLY A 82 -12.70 15.49 -14.70
N LEU A 83 -12.00 15.73 -15.81
CA LEU A 83 -12.04 17.01 -16.52
C LEU A 83 -13.32 17.32 -17.31
N THR A 84 -14.26 16.38 -17.42
CA THR A 84 -15.42 16.52 -18.33
C THR A 84 -16.76 16.72 -17.63
N VAL A 85 -16.94 16.29 -16.37
CA VAL A 85 -18.26 16.31 -15.70
C VAL A 85 -18.20 16.51 -14.16
N ARG A 86 -17.11 16.18 -13.47
CA ARG A 86 -17.01 16.21 -11.99
C ARG A 86 -15.89 17.12 -11.50
N THR A 87 -16.00 17.62 -10.28
CA THR A 87 -14.92 18.40 -9.63
C THR A 87 -13.85 17.51 -8.99
N ASP A 88 -14.10 16.21 -8.89
CA ASP A 88 -13.27 15.24 -8.18
C ASP A 88 -13.08 13.92 -8.97
N VAL A 89 -12.04 13.17 -8.59
CA VAL A 89 -11.81 11.81 -9.09
C VAL A 89 -12.63 10.85 -8.26
N SER A 90 -13.47 10.03 -8.91
CA SER A 90 -14.26 9.00 -8.22
C SER A 90 -13.40 8.14 -7.29
N GLN A 91 -13.89 7.93 -6.07
CA GLN A 91 -13.33 7.07 -5.04
C GLN A 91 -12.99 5.66 -5.53
N TYR A 92 -13.79 5.11 -6.46
CA TYR A 92 -13.52 3.81 -7.07
C TYR A 92 -12.25 3.81 -7.92
N ARG A 93 -12.01 4.89 -8.67
CA ARG A 93 -10.82 5.02 -9.51
C ARG A 93 -9.58 5.27 -8.64
N LEU A 94 -9.72 6.10 -7.61
CA LEU A 94 -8.67 6.33 -6.63
C LEU A 94 -8.26 5.02 -5.92
N ALA A 95 -9.24 4.25 -5.46
CA ALA A 95 -9.01 2.95 -4.82
C ALA A 95 -8.34 1.95 -5.78
N ALA A 96 -8.82 1.85 -7.03
CA ALA A 96 -8.24 0.95 -8.02
C ALA A 96 -6.79 1.32 -8.39
N HIS A 97 -6.50 2.62 -8.56
CA HIS A 97 -5.14 3.09 -8.83
C HIS A 97 -4.19 2.87 -7.65
N LEU A 98 -4.66 3.11 -6.42
CA LEU A 98 -3.87 2.83 -5.22
C LEU A 98 -3.63 1.32 -5.07
N ALA A 99 -4.65 0.49 -5.26
CA ALA A 99 -4.53 -0.95 -5.19
C ALA A 99 -3.48 -1.49 -6.18
N LEU A 100 -3.52 -1.03 -7.44
CA LEU A 100 -2.54 -1.43 -8.45
C LEU A 100 -1.13 -0.95 -8.09
N ALA A 101 -0.98 0.28 -7.56
CA ALA A 101 0.30 0.77 -7.04
C ALA A 101 0.86 -0.15 -5.94
N LEU A 102 0.02 -0.54 -4.99
CA LEU A 102 0.39 -1.40 -3.87
C LEU A 102 0.73 -2.82 -4.31
N VAL A 103 0.07 -3.35 -5.35
CA VAL A 103 0.43 -4.65 -5.94
C VAL A 103 1.83 -4.59 -6.55
N VAL A 104 2.12 -3.57 -7.38
CA VAL A 104 3.46 -3.36 -7.94
C VAL A 104 4.49 -3.23 -6.83
N TYR A 105 4.20 -2.41 -5.82
CA TYR A 105 5.06 -2.20 -4.67
C TYR A 105 5.32 -3.49 -3.88
N ALA A 106 4.28 -4.26 -3.56
CA ALA A 106 4.41 -5.50 -2.82
C ALA A 106 5.23 -6.54 -3.58
N LEU A 107 5.02 -6.67 -4.89
CA LEU A 107 5.82 -7.55 -5.75
C LEU A 107 7.29 -7.12 -5.80
N ALA A 108 7.56 -5.82 -5.89
CA ALA A 108 8.91 -5.28 -5.88
C ALA A 108 9.60 -5.53 -4.53
N VAL A 109 8.96 -5.21 -3.40
CA VAL A 109 9.49 -5.47 -2.05
C VAL A 109 9.75 -6.96 -1.84
N TRP A 110 8.80 -7.81 -2.22
CA TRP A 110 8.94 -9.26 -2.08
C TRP A 110 10.10 -9.81 -2.92
N THR A 111 10.21 -9.38 -4.18
CA THR A 111 11.31 -9.78 -5.07
C THR A 111 12.65 -9.32 -4.53
N SER A 112 12.75 -8.07 -4.05
CA SER A 112 13.96 -7.54 -3.42
C SER A 112 14.33 -8.32 -2.16
N ALA A 113 13.35 -8.66 -1.30
CA ALA A 113 13.59 -9.46 -0.09
C ALA A 113 14.10 -10.86 -0.43
N GLU A 114 13.57 -11.48 -1.50
CA GLU A 114 14.05 -12.76 -2.01
C GLU A 114 15.51 -12.65 -2.48
N LEU A 115 15.82 -11.68 -3.34
CA LEU A 115 17.17 -11.47 -3.89
C LEU A 115 18.21 -11.09 -2.82
N LEU A 116 17.81 -10.34 -1.78
CA LEU A 116 18.68 -9.95 -0.67
C LEU A 116 18.81 -11.05 0.42
N GLY A 117 18.21 -12.22 0.23
CA GLY A 117 18.35 -13.34 1.17
C GLY A 117 17.58 -13.16 2.49
N VAL A 118 16.52 -12.35 2.53
CA VAL A 118 15.70 -12.17 3.74
C VAL A 118 15.00 -13.48 4.10
N GLY A 119 15.38 -14.09 5.23
CA GLY A 119 14.88 -15.41 5.62
C GLY A 119 15.61 -16.56 4.95
N ASP A 120 16.81 -16.36 4.38
CA ASP A 120 17.61 -17.41 3.75
C ASP A 120 18.28 -18.34 4.77
N ARG A 121 17.47 -19.09 5.53
CA ARG A 121 17.94 -20.08 6.50
C ARG A 121 17.77 -21.50 5.98
N SER A 122 18.69 -22.36 6.41
CA SER A 122 18.70 -23.80 6.11
C SER A 122 17.64 -24.58 6.88
N GLU A 123 17.39 -24.20 8.13
CA GLU A 123 16.61 -25.01 9.07
C GLU A 123 15.33 -24.33 9.55
N VAL A 124 14.28 -25.14 9.63
CA VAL A 124 13.00 -24.86 10.30
C VAL A 124 13.17 -25.24 11.77
N LEU A 125 13.04 -24.28 12.69
CA LEU A 125 13.32 -24.49 14.12
C LEU A 125 12.05 -24.95 14.88
N ASP A 126 10.87 -24.56 14.41
CA ASP A 126 9.58 -25.11 14.83
C ASP A 126 8.63 -25.23 13.64
N SER A 127 8.48 -26.43 13.07
CA SER A 127 7.70 -26.62 11.84
C SER A 127 6.23 -26.26 11.99
N LYS A 128 5.59 -26.55 13.13
CA LYS A 128 4.15 -26.28 13.30
C LYS A 128 3.90 -24.82 13.63
N GLY A 129 4.68 -24.25 14.56
CA GLY A 129 4.54 -22.86 14.97
C GLY A 129 4.91 -21.88 13.88
N GLU A 130 6.00 -22.13 13.14
CA GLU A 130 6.41 -21.27 12.02
C GLU A 130 5.42 -21.32 10.85
N VAL A 131 4.85 -22.47 10.50
CA VAL A 131 3.81 -22.56 9.45
C VAL A 131 2.57 -21.77 9.85
N ARG A 132 2.14 -21.88 11.12
CA ARG A 132 1.01 -21.11 11.64
C ARG A 132 1.29 -19.61 11.63
N LEU A 133 2.48 -19.22 12.07
CA LEU A 133 2.90 -17.81 12.08
C LEU A 133 3.00 -17.26 10.65
N ARG A 134 3.57 -18.01 9.71
CA ARG A 134 3.65 -17.63 8.28
C ARG A 134 2.27 -17.40 7.69
N ARG A 135 1.32 -18.31 7.93
CA ARG A 135 -0.07 -18.15 7.46
C ARG A 135 -0.72 -16.91 8.06
N ARG A 136 -0.54 -16.66 9.36
CA ARG A 136 -1.06 -15.46 10.03
C ARG A 136 -0.43 -14.19 9.47
N SER A 137 0.89 -14.16 9.25
CA SER A 137 1.60 -13.03 8.65
C SER A 137 1.13 -12.76 7.21
N ALA A 138 0.84 -13.80 6.42
CA ALA A 138 0.31 -13.65 5.07
C ALA A 138 -1.10 -13.04 5.06
N TRP A 139 -2.00 -13.55 5.90
CA TRP A 139 -3.32 -12.96 6.09
C TRP A 139 -3.25 -11.53 6.59
N PHE A 140 -2.36 -11.25 7.53
CA PHE A 140 -2.15 -9.92 8.08
C PHE A 140 -1.63 -8.94 7.02
N ALA A 141 -0.68 -9.33 6.17
CA ALA A 141 -0.21 -8.49 5.06
C ALA A 141 -1.35 -8.17 4.07
N GLY A 142 -2.19 -9.15 3.74
CA GLY A 142 -3.40 -8.94 2.94
C GLY A 142 -4.41 -8.01 3.61
N PHE A 143 -4.57 -8.12 4.93
CA PHE A 143 -5.45 -7.25 5.71
C PHE A 143 -4.94 -5.80 5.76
N VAL A 144 -3.62 -5.58 5.91
CA VAL A 144 -3.02 -4.25 5.79
C VAL A 144 -3.25 -3.66 4.40
N PHE A 145 -3.02 -4.45 3.34
CA PHE A 145 -3.29 -4.04 1.96
C PHE A 145 -4.74 -3.58 1.77
N PHE A 146 -5.71 -4.36 2.25
CA PHE A 146 -7.12 -3.99 2.21
C PHE A 146 -7.43 -2.72 3.04
N THR A 147 -6.81 -2.58 4.21
CA THR A 147 -6.98 -1.39 5.06
C THR A 147 -6.48 -0.13 4.35
N ILE A 148 -5.35 -0.19 3.63
CA ILE A 148 -4.86 0.94 2.86
C ILE A 148 -5.85 1.32 1.74
N ILE A 149 -6.42 0.33 1.04
CA ILE A 149 -7.43 0.58 0.01
C ILE A 149 -8.68 1.25 0.60
N SER A 150 -9.15 0.81 1.78
CA SER A 150 -10.29 1.48 2.43
C SER A 150 -10.04 2.98 2.70
N GLY A 151 -8.78 3.37 2.93
CA GLY A 151 -8.38 4.78 3.06
C GLY A 151 -8.56 5.59 1.78
N ALA A 152 -8.46 4.97 0.59
CA ALA A 152 -8.75 5.63 -0.67
C ALA A 152 -10.23 6.01 -0.81
N PHE A 153 -11.15 5.19 -0.26
CA PHE A 153 -12.56 5.56 -0.21
C PHE A 153 -12.80 6.73 0.74
N VAL A 154 -12.14 6.75 1.89
CA VAL A 154 -12.20 7.89 2.83
C VAL A 154 -11.70 9.18 2.18
N ALA A 155 -10.58 9.11 1.45
CA ALA A 155 -10.03 10.27 0.74
C ALA A 155 -10.92 10.70 -0.43
N GLY A 156 -11.41 9.77 -1.24
CA GLY A 156 -12.21 10.07 -2.43
C GLY A 156 -13.62 10.57 -2.13
N LEU A 157 -14.18 10.31 -0.95
CA LEU A 157 -15.46 10.87 -0.49
C LEU A 157 -15.29 12.08 0.44
N ASP A 158 -14.06 12.55 0.65
CA ASP A 158 -13.73 13.52 1.72
C ASP A 158 -14.24 13.13 3.12
N ALA A 159 -14.49 11.83 3.33
CA ALA A 159 -15.15 11.32 4.53
C ALA A 159 -14.32 11.52 5.81
N GLY A 160 -13.02 11.76 5.66
CA GLY A 160 -12.15 12.12 6.78
C GLY A 160 -12.57 13.41 7.51
N ARG A 161 -13.36 14.30 6.87
CA ARG A 161 -13.83 15.57 7.44
C ARG A 161 -15.22 15.51 8.10
N ALA A 162 -15.88 14.35 8.08
CA ALA A 162 -17.28 14.26 8.50
C ALA A 162 -17.46 14.18 10.03
N TRP A 163 -16.68 13.33 10.70
CA TRP A 163 -16.65 13.26 12.17
C TRP A 163 -15.22 13.40 12.69
N ASN A 164 -14.81 14.52 13.26
CA ASN A 164 -13.40 14.70 13.70
C ASN A 164 -13.16 14.45 15.19
N THR A 165 -13.92 13.52 15.77
CA THR A 165 -13.79 13.01 17.15
C THR A 165 -13.36 11.54 17.16
N PHE A 166 -12.76 11.09 18.27
CA PHE A 166 -12.32 9.70 18.48
C PHE A 166 -12.39 9.37 19.99
N PRO A 167 -12.80 8.15 20.40
CA PRO A 167 -13.18 7.00 19.58
C PRO A 167 -14.60 7.09 18.99
N LEU A 168 -15.46 7.92 19.58
CA LEU A 168 -16.84 8.09 19.15
C LEU A 168 -16.94 8.93 17.87
N MET A 169 -18.02 8.73 17.12
CA MET A 169 -18.41 9.50 15.95
C MET A 169 -19.78 10.12 16.20
N GLY A 170 -19.80 11.43 16.45
CA GLY A 170 -21.06 12.13 16.78
C GLY A 170 -21.67 11.66 18.09
N GLY A 171 -20.82 11.34 19.09
CA GLY A 171 -21.25 10.84 20.40
C GLY A 171 -21.65 9.37 20.45
N GLN A 172 -21.56 8.64 19.33
CA GLN A 172 -21.95 7.22 19.24
C GLN A 172 -20.78 6.37 18.71
N VAL A 173 -20.81 5.06 18.97
CA VAL A 173 -19.81 4.13 18.40
C VAL A 173 -20.05 3.96 16.90
N VAL A 174 -21.28 3.63 16.52
CA VAL A 174 -21.72 3.61 15.11
C VAL A 174 -22.24 5.01 14.77
N PRO A 175 -21.74 5.68 13.73
CA PRO A 175 -22.11 7.05 13.44
C PRO A 175 -23.58 7.16 12.99
N PRO A 176 -24.23 8.30 13.26
CA PRO A 176 -25.51 8.64 12.64
C PRO A 176 -25.42 8.54 11.11
N GLY A 177 -26.44 7.96 10.48
CA GLY A 177 -26.52 7.84 9.03
C GLY A 177 -25.73 6.68 8.41
N TYR A 178 -25.07 5.82 9.20
CA TYR A 178 -24.29 4.66 8.71
C TYR A 178 -25.00 3.78 7.67
N GLY A 179 -26.31 3.57 7.82
CA GLY A 179 -27.13 2.72 6.93
C GLY A 179 -28.10 3.48 6.03
N ALA A 180 -27.85 4.77 5.77
CA ALA A 180 -28.83 5.63 5.10
C ALA A 180 -29.05 5.33 3.61
N LEU A 181 -28.11 4.67 2.92
CA LEU A 181 -28.22 4.40 1.49
C LEU A 181 -28.94 3.08 1.21
N THR A 182 -29.73 3.07 0.13
CA THR A 182 -30.38 1.88 -0.44
C THR A 182 -29.95 1.76 -1.91
N PRO A 183 -29.57 0.56 -2.40
CA PRO A 183 -29.44 -0.70 -1.67
C PRO A 183 -28.31 -0.71 -0.63
N TRP A 184 -28.44 -1.58 0.38
CA TRP A 184 -27.62 -1.54 1.61
C TRP A 184 -26.11 -1.61 1.37
N TYR A 185 -25.66 -2.29 0.32
CA TYR A 185 -24.24 -2.48 0.00
C TYR A 185 -23.54 -1.17 -0.39
N LEU A 186 -24.29 -0.16 -0.87
CA LEU A 186 -23.73 1.16 -1.19
C LEU A 186 -23.15 1.84 0.04
N ASN A 187 -23.63 1.52 1.25
CA ASN A 187 -23.10 2.12 2.46
C ASN A 187 -21.61 1.79 2.66
N ALA A 188 -21.15 0.61 2.25
CA ALA A 188 -19.75 0.24 2.41
C ALA A 188 -18.77 1.04 1.52
N PHE A 189 -19.26 1.70 0.47
CA PHE A 189 -18.40 2.31 -0.56
C PHE A 189 -18.73 3.78 -0.88
N GLU A 190 -19.94 4.24 -0.58
CA GLU A 190 -20.44 5.57 -0.97
C GLU A 190 -21.01 6.36 0.21
N ASN A 191 -21.33 5.71 1.32
CA ASN A 191 -21.78 6.40 2.53
C ASN A 191 -20.59 6.90 3.34
N VAL A 192 -20.49 8.22 3.45
CA VAL A 192 -19.45 8.94 4.19
C VAL A 192 -19.28 8.41 5.63
N ALA A 193 -20.39 8.19 6.35
CA ALA A 193 -20.38 7.70 7.73
C ALA A 193 -19.82 6.29 7.84
N ALA A 194 -20.32 5.38 7.00
CA ALA A 194 -19.91 3.99 7.02
C ALA A 194 -18.46 3.81 6.56
N VAL A 195 -18.06 4.44 5.46
CA VAL A 195 -16.68 4.37 4.94
C VAL A 195 -15.69 4.89 5.98
N GLN A 196 -15.97 6.02 6.64
CA GLN A 196 -15.08 6.54 7.68
C GLN A 196 -15.04 5.62 8.91
N PHE A 197 -16.18 5.08 9.34
CA PHE A 197 -16.26 4.14 10.46
C PHE A 197 -15.49 2.83 10.17
N HIS A 198 -15.70 2.23 9.00
CA HIS A 198 -15.00 1.03 8.57
C HIS A 198 -13.49 1.21 8.57
N HIS A 199 -13.00 2.31 7.98
CA HIS A 199 -11.57 2.57 7.94
C HIS A 199 -10.95 2.72 9.34
N ARG A 200 -11.65 3.39 10.27
CA ARG A 200 -11.20 3.48 11.68
C ARG A 200 -11.10 2.11 12.31
N LEU A 201 -12.14 1.29 12.17
CA LEU A 201 -12.18 -0.06 12.75
C LEU A 201 -11.07 -0.94 12.18
N LEU A 202 -10.84 -0.88 10.88
CA LEU A 202 -9.73 -1.56 10.22
C LEU A 202 -8.38 -1.08 10.74
N GLY A 203 -8.18 0.24 10.90
CA GLY A 203 -6.95 0.82 11.46
C GLY A 203 -6.65 0.37 12.90
N VAL A 204 -7.66 0.40 13.79
CA VAL A 204 -7.55 -0.14 15.16
C VAL A 204 -7.14 -1.62 15.10
N SER A 205 -7.80 -2.39 14.24
CA SER A 205 -7.58 -3.83 14.10
C SER A 205 -6.17 -4.13 13.60
N VAL A 206 -5.63 -3.36 12.65
CA VAL A 206 -4.25 -3.49 12.17
C VAL A 206 -3.25 -3.31 13.31
N ALA A 207 -3.40 -2.25 14.13
CA ALA A 207 -2.50 -2.00 15.24
C ALA A 207 -2.56 -3.12 16.30
N LEU A 208 -3.76 -3.54 16.69
CA LEU A 208 -3.95 -4.63 17.64
C LEU A 208 -3.36 -5.95 17.12
N LEU A 209 -3.70 -6.34 15.89
CA LEU A 209 -3.23 -7.59 15.29
C LEU A 209 -1.71 -7.59 15.06
N ALA A 210 -1.10 -6.45 14.75
CA ALA A 210 0.36 -6.33 14.65
C ALA A 210 1.05 -6.65 15.99
N VAL A 211 0.54 -6.10 17.10
CA VAL A 211 1.05 -6.38 18.45
C VAL A 211 0.84 -7.85 18.82
N LEU A 212 -0.33 -8.42 18.54
CA LEU A 212 -0.60 -9.84 18.78
C LEU A 212 0.31 -10.75 17.95
N LEU A 213 0.58 -10.40 16.70
CA LEU A 213 1.48 -11.13 15.83
C LEU A 213 2.92 -11.10 16.38
N TRP A 214 3.40 -9.93 16.82
CA TRP A 214 4.69 -9.80 17.50
C TRP A 214 4.78 -10.63 18.77
N ARG A 215 3.77 -10.58 19.64
CA ARG A 215 3.72 -11.42 20.86
C ARG A 215 3.75 -12.90 20.50
N SER A 216 3.00 -13.33 19.49
CA SER A 216 3.01 -14.72 19.04
C SER A 216 4.36 -15.16 18.48
N SER A 217 5.10 -14.27 17.81
CA SER A 217 6.44 -14.57 17.30
C SER A 217 7.48 -14.80 18.40
N LYS A 218 7.28 -14.26 19.62
CA LYS A 218 8.19 -14.48 20.75
C LYS A 218 8.17 -15.92 21.28
N GLY A 219 7.05 -16.62 21.07
CA GLY A 219 6.91 -18.04 21.43
C GLY A 219 7.50 -19.00 20.39
N ILE A 220 8.01 -18.49 19.27
CA ILE A 220 8.61 -19.28 18.20
C ILE A 220 10.14 -19.05 18.21
N PRO A 221 10.97 -20.10 18.13
CA PRO A 221 12.42 -19.97 18.05
C PRO A 221 12.82 -19.37 16.69
N LEU A 222 12.78 -18.05 16.56
CA LEU A 222 13.16 -17.33 15.34
C LEU A 222 14.55 -16.70 15.47
N PRO A 223 15.36 -16.62 14.40
CA PRO A 223 16.60 -15.84 14.40
C PRO A 223 16.37 -14.36 14.74
N ALA A 224 17.38 -13.70 15.31
CA ALA A 224 17.29 -12.29 15.70
C ALA A 224 16.86 -11.34 14.56
N PRO A 225 17.34 -11.47 13.30
CA PRO A 225 16.84 -10.67 12.18
C PRO A 225 15.33 -10.82 11.92
N ALA A 226 14.79 -12.04 11.99
CA ALA A 226 13.36 -12.28 11.79
C ALA A 226 12.53 -11.66 12.91
N ARG A 227 12.95 -11.82 14.18
CA ARG A 227 12.27 -11.20 15.34
C ARG A 227 12.20 -9.68 15.26
N ARG A 228 13.23 -9.02 14.72
CA ARG A 228 13.26 -7.56 14.55
C ARG A 228 12.15 -7.06 13.63
N TRP A 229 11.82 -7.79 12.56
CA TRP A 229 10.72 -7.40 11.65
C TRP A 229 9.36 -7.38 12.34
N PHE A 230 9.07 -8.36 13.19
CA PHE A 230 7.81 -8.38 13.96
C PHE A 230 7.73 -7.24 14.98
N GLY A 231 8.83 -6.92 15.65
CA GLY A 231 8.90 -5.76 16.56
C GLY A 231 8.71 -4.43 15.82
N MET A 232 9.40 -4.26 14.68
CA MET A 232 9.27 -3.10 13.82
C MET A 232 7.85 -2.94 13.28
N LEU A 233 7.23 -4.04 12.86
CA LEU A 233 5.84 -4.04 12.40
C LEU A 233 4.88 -3.55 13.48
N ALA A 234 4.99 -4.08 14.70
CA ALA A 234 4.14 -3.64 15.82
C ALA A 234 4.35 -2.16 16.16
N LEU A 235 5.59 -1.68 16.16
CA LEU A 235 5.91 -0.27 16.38
C LEU A 235 5.31 0.62 15.28
N LEU A 236 5.58 0.33 14.02
CA LEU A 236 5.09 1.12 12.88
C LEU A 236 3.57 1.13 12.81
N ALA A 237 2.90 -0.01 13.05
CA ALA A 237 1.44 -0.08 13.08
C ALA A 237 0.83 0.77 14.22
N SER A 238 1.49 0.81 15.37
CA SER A 238 1.06 1.64 16.50
C SER A 238 1.25 3.13 16.23
N LEU A 239 2.39 3.52 15.66
CA LEU A 239 2.64 4.90 15.23
C LEU A 239 1.67 5.33 14.12
N GLN A 240 1.38 4.43 13.18
CA GLN A 240 0.43 4.66 12.10
C GLN A 240 -0.98 4.92 12.62
N MET A 241 -1.40 4.18 13.65
CA MET A 241 -2.67 4.39 14.32
C MET A 241 -2.74 5.76 15.01
N ALA A 242 -1.70 6.13 15.77
CA ALA A 242 -1.61 7.44 16.40
C ALA A 242 -1.63 8.58 15.37
N LEU A 243 -0.90 8.42 14.27
CA LEU A 243 -0.89 9.36 13.16
C LEU A 243 -2.26 9.46 12.46
N GLY A 244 -2.98 8.34 12.31
CA GLY A 244 -4.34 8.34 11.76
C GLY A 244 -5.32 9.10 12.64
N ILE A 245 -5.29 8.86 13.96
CA ILE A 245 -6.08 9.62 14.94
C ILE A 245 -5.72 11.10 14.89
N ALA A 246 -4.43 11.45 14.89
CA ALA A 246 -3.99 12.84 14.81
C ALA A 246 -4.46 13.53 13.50
N THR A 247 -4.37 12.82 12.37
CA THR A 247 -4.83 13.32 11.07
C THR A 247 -6.33 13.60 11.10
N LEU A 248 -7.10 12.70 11.71
CA LEU A 248 -8.53 12.85 11.91
C LEU A 248 -8.87 14.06 12.80
N LEU A 249 -8.29 14.16 13.99
CA LEU A 249 -8.59 15.25 14.95
C LEU A 249 -8.23 16.63 14.38
N LEU A 250 -7.23 16.67 13.49
CA LEU A 250 -6.76 17.91 12.86
C LEU A 250 -7.49 18.23 11.54
N HIS A 251 -8.62 17.57 11.26
CA HIS A 251 -9.47 17.82 10.09
C HIS A 251 -8.77 17.54 8.75
N VAL A 252 -7.93 16.50 8.71
CA VAL A 252 -7.24 15.98 7.53
C VAL A 252 -6.45 17.05 6.75
N PRO A 253 -5.46 17.72 7.37
CA PRO A 253 -4.55 18.58 6.64
C PRO A 253 -3.77 17.75 5.60
N VAL A 254 -3.60 18.26 4.39
CA VAL A 254 -2.98 17.53 3.25
C VAL A 254 -1.64 16.90 3.64
N SER A 255 -0.79 17.63 4.38
CA SER A 255 0.51 17.13 4.85
C SER A 255 0.38 15.90 5.75
N ARG A 256 -0.59 15.89 6.66
CA ARG A 256 -0.82 14.77 7.59
C ARG A 256 -1.51 13.59 6.90
N GLY A 257 -2.44 13.87 5.99
CA GLY A 257 -3.03 12.85 5.12
C GLY A 257 -1.97 12.12 4.28
N GLY A 258 -1.06 12.89 3.66
CA GLY A 258 0.08 12.34 2.91
C GLY A 258 1.04 11.53 3.80
N LEU A 259 1.39 12.04 4.98
CA LEU A 259 2.25 11.32 5.93
C LEU A 259 1.57 10.03 6.41
N HIS A 260 0.26 10.05 6.64
CA HIS A 260 -0.51 8.87 7.02
C HIS A 260 -0.51 7.83 5.90
N GLN A 261 -0.70 8.22 4.63
CA GLN A 261 -0.60 7.31 3.50
C GLN A 261 0.82 6.70 3.39
N PHE A 262 1.87 7.50 3.56
CA PHE A 262 3.26 7.02 3.56
C PHE A 262 3.53 6.02 4.70
N GLY A 263 3.10 6.34 5.92
CA GLY A 263 3.24 5.43 7.06
C GLY A 263 2.50 4.11 6.86
N ALA A 264 1.34 4.13 6.19
CA ALA A 264 0.59 2.91 5.86
C ALA A 264 1.40 1.99 4.92
N VAL A 265 2.08 2.58 3.93
CA VAL A 265 2.99 1.82 3.05
C VAL A 265 4.14 1.21 3.84
N LEU A 266 4.74 1.93 4.79
CA LEU A 266 5.79 1.39 5.66
C LEU A 266 5.30 0.20 6.51
N VAL A 267 4.07 0.25 7.01
CA VAL A 267 3.45 -0.90 7.72
C VAL A 267 3.31 -2.10 6.78
N LEU A 268 2.87 -1.89 5.54
CA LEU A 268 2.81 -2.97 4.54
C LEU A 268 4.20 -3.54 4.25
N THR A 269 5.22 -2.70 4.10
CA THR A 269 6.63 -3.13 3.91
C THR A 269 7.09 -4.00 5.06
N ALA A 270 6.88 -3.55 6.31
CA ALA A 270 7.26 -4.32 7.49
C ALA A 270 6.49 -5.65 7.59
N ALA A 271 5.22 -5.69 7.20
CA ALA A 271 4.43 -6.92 7.16
C ALA A 271 4.97 -7.91 6.12
N LEU A 272 5.31 -7.44 4.92
CA LEU A 272 5.91 -8.25 3.86
C LEU A 272 7.29 -8.77 4.27
N LEU A 273 8.13 -7.95 4.90
CA LEU A 273 9.46 -8.35 5.37
C LEU A 273 9.40 -9.30 6.57
N ALA A 274 8.46 -9.11 7.49
CA ALA A 274 8.18 -10.08 8.54
C ALA A 274 7.75 -11.43 7.95
N LEU A 275 6.87 -11.42 6.95
CA LEU A 275 6.47 -12.64 6.24
C LEU A 275 7.63 -13.30 5.48
N ALA A 276 8.40 -12.52 4.71
CA ALA A 276 9.56 -13.01 3.96
C ALA A 276 10.63 -13.61 4.89
N SER A 277 10.83 -13.03 6.08
CA SER A 277 11.79 -13.52 7.07
C SER A 277 11.49 -14.93 7.60
N LEU A 278 10.25 -15.42 7.41
CA LEU A 278 9.84 -16.77 7.79
C LEU A 278 10.08 -17.81 6.69
N GLN A 279 10.50 -17.40 5.49
CA GLN A 279 10.86 -18.34 4.43
C GLN A 279 12.08 -19.20 4.84
N THR A 280 12.28 -20.29 4.11
CA THR A 280 13.47 -21.15 4.20
C THR A 280 13.96 -21.48 2.80
N LYS A 281 15.22 -21.92 2.68
CA LYS A 281 15.80 -22.36 1.38
C LYS A 281 14.94 -23.40 0.67
N GLY A 282 14.39 -24.36 1.42
CA GLY A 282 13.48 -25.38 0.89
C GLY A 282 12.20 -24.78 0.32
N GLY A 283 11.52 -23.91 1.07
CA GLY A 283 10.28 -23.25 0.61
C GLY A 283 10.48 -22.24 -0.53
N ARG A 284 11.70 -21.71 -0.73
CA ARG A 284 12.04 -20.86 -1.88
C ARG A 284 12.28 -21.64 -3.16
N ARG A 285 12.78 -22.88 -3.10
CA ARG A 285 12.93 -23.74 -4.29
C ARG A 285 11.58 -24.09 -4.93
N ASP A 286 10.53 -24.13 -4.12
CA ASP A 286 9.15 -24.32 -4.57
C ASP A 286 8.46 -22.99 -4.99
N SER A 287 9.09 -21.84 -4.71
CA SER A 287 8.60 -20.54 -5.16
C SER A 287 8.88 -20.40 -6.65
N PRO A 288 7.92 -19.93 -7.48
CA PRO A 288 8.11 -19.82 -8.92
C PRO A 288 9.42 -19.11 -9.22
N ALA A 289 9.72 -17.99 -8.55
CA ALA A 289 10.89 -17.13 -8.78
C ALA A 289 12.26 -17.72 -8.38
N ALA A 290 12.36 -19.03 -8.08
CA ALA A 290 13.62 -19.67 -7.75
C ALA A 290 14.68 -19.38 -8.83
N PHE A 291 15.76 -18.74 -8.40
CA PHE A 291 16.93 -18.44 -9.21
C PHE A 291 17.56 -19.78 -9.62
N ASP A 292 17.52 -20.12 -10.90
CA ASP A 292 18.33 -21.25 -11.40
C ASP A 292 19.79 -20.80 -11.45
N ALA A 293 20.45 -20.89 -10.30
CA ALA A 293 21.87 -20.54 -10.14
C ALA A 293 22.80 -21.35 -11.06
N ARG A 294 22.30 -22.42 -11.70
CA ARG A 294 23.06 -23.21 -12.69
C ARG A 294 23.14 -22.55 -14.07
N ALA A 295 22.37 -21.49 -14.33
CA ALA A 295 22.28 -20.87 -15.65
C ALA A 295 23.33 -19.78 -15.92
N VAL A 296 24.07 -19.32 -14.90
CA VAL A 296 25.23 -18.44 -15.08
C VAL A 296 26.44 -19.31 -15.41
N ARG A 297 26.56 -19.72 -16.68
CA ARG A 297 27.86 -20.20 -17.16
C ARG A 297 28.83 -19.01 -17.14
N PRO A 298 30.06 -19.15 -16.63
CA PRO A 298 31.08 -18.14 -16.87
C PRO A 298 31.24 -18.03 -18.39
N VAL A 299 31.12 -16.82 -18.92
CA VAL A 299 31.53 -16.54 -20.30
C VAL A 299 33.00 -16.90 -20.36
N SER A 300 33.34 -18.02 -21.01
CA SER A 300 34.72 -18.38 -21.26
C SER A 300 35.33 -17.29 -22.12
N SER A 301 36.30 -16.56 -21.59
CA SER A 301 37.18 -15.71 -22.37
C SER A 301 37.90 -16.59 -23.40
N ARG A 302 37.60 -16.37 -24.68
CA ARG A 302 38.50 -16.67 -25.78
C ARG A 302 39.06 -15.36 -26.29
#